data_AF-A0A815D0I7-F1
#
_entry.id   AF-A0A815D0I7-F1
#
_cell.length_a   1.000
_cell.length_b   1.000
_cell.length_c   1.000
_cell.angle_alpha   90.00
_cell.angle_beta   90.00
_cell.angle_gamma   90.00
#
_symmetry.space_group_name_H-M   'P 1'
#
loop_
_entity.id
_entity.type
_entity.pdbx_description
1 polymer ?
#
loop_
_entity_poly.entity_id
_entity_poly.type
_entity_poly.pdbx_seq_one_letter_code
_entity_poly.pdbx_strand_id
1 'polypeptide(L)'
;MLLELQDINRPWTLWFVRIINNHSGRLHLRYITNTTEDEEEDSSLDIHIFCLDRRVHFIGWQSNNSSVYFYDIPTCLKLITIDKEKLIDICLSQSKKQFLASNLFKEQEEIIKHRFTEGMKLEVFESNKQNIHIGRIGHIHNEYYFDISIDNDDDNNTNELSFIGYSTHPHILPAHWAAEHKLALINGENIRQTKDYWNLYTEKNGIENLVLERCFNLITLNATGNNRAEPGMKMEMIYTLNNKDYVFSVTLIHIADHLMWLRIDDTSLFNDDKLFYHVLPINSLDVFPVGWAKFNGFDLITPIQYQTIIKTYEQNRYE
;
A
#
# COMPACT_ATOMS: atom_id res chain seq x y z
N MET A 1 -23.05 -7.26 3.43
CA MET A 1 -23.02 -6.45 2.19
C MET A 1 -21.86 -6.94 1.35
N LEU A 2 -21.99 -6.90 0.02
CA LEU A 2 -20.97 -7.40 -0.92
C LEU A 2 -20.30 -6.21 -1.62
N LEU A 3 -19.02 -6.36 -1.90
CA LEU A 3 -18.20 -5.42 -2.67
C LEU A 3 -17.39 -6.18 -3.72
N GLU A 4 -16.81 -5.45 -4.66
CA GLU A 4 -15.77 -5.92 -5.57
C GLU A 4 -14.41 -5.46 -5.01
N LEU A 5 -13.42 -6.35 -5.01
CA LEU A 5 -12.07 -6.03 -4.56
C LEU A 5 -11.05 -6.42 -5.63
N GLN A 6 -10.13 -5.51 -5.95
CA GLN A 6 -8.99 -5.78 -6.84
C GLN A 6 -7.94 -6.67 -6.16
N ASP A 7 -7.43 -7.67 -6.88
CA ASP A 7 -6.28 -8.46 -6.43
C ASP A 7 -5.02 -7.58 -6.41
N ILE A 8 -4.26 -7.62 -5.32
CA ILE A 8 -3.03 -6.86 -5.15
C ILE A 8 -1.95 -7.23 -6.18
N ASN A 9 -1.90 -8.50 -6.59
CA ASN A 9 -0.91 -9.02 -7.54
C ASN A 9 -1.40 -9.03 -8.99
N ARG A 10 -2.72 -8.84 -9.19
CA ARG A 10 -3.38 -8.77 -10.50
C ARG A 10 -4.48 -7.71 -10.46
N PRO A 11 -4.12 -6.41 -10.37
CA PRO A 11 -5.09 -5.34 -10.10
C PRO A 11 -6.14 -5.15 -11.20
N TRP A 12 -5.94 -5.72 -12.40
CA TRP A 12 -6.95 -5.81 -13.46
C TRP A 12 -7.99 -6.93 -13.24
N THR A 13 -7.91 -7.66 -12.14
CA THR A 13 -8.90 -8.67 -11.76
C THR A 13 -9.64 -8.27 -10.49
N LEU A 14 -10.92 -8.58 -10.46
CA LEU A 14 -11.82 -8.30 -9.34
C LEU A 14 -12.40 -9.59 -8.79
N TRP A 15 -12.64 -9.62 -7.48
CA TRP A 15 -13.38 -10.70 -6.85
C TRP A 15 -14.37 -10.18 -5.81
N PHE A 16 -15.36 -11.00 -5.49
CA PHE A 16 -16.40 -10.64 -4.54
C PHE A 16 -15.91 -10.83 -3.11
N VAL A 17 -16.19 -9.83 -2.28
CA VAL A 17 -15.93 -9.86 -0.85
C VAL A 17 -17.17 -9.47 -0.06
N ARG A 18 -17.31 -10.02 1.14
CA ARG A 18 -18.33 -9.66 2.12
C ARG A 18 -17.72 -8.76 3.19
N ILE A 19 -18.43 -7.71 3.55
CA ILE A 19 -18.10 -6.94 4.76
C ILE A 19 -18.53 -7.75 5.97
N ILE A 20 -17.54 -8.18 6.76
CA ILE A 20 -17.71 -8.84 8.05
C ILE A 20 -17.94 -7.79 9.15
N ASN A 21 -17.12 -6.74 9.15
CA ASN A 21 -17.24 -5.62 10.07
C ASN A 21 -16.86 -4.30 9.38
N ASN A 22 -17.43 -3.20 9.85
CA ASN A 22 -17.05 -1.85 9.45
C ASN A 22 -16.84 -1.02 10.72
N HIS A 23 -15.60 -0.60 10.94
CA HIS A 23 -15.23 0.29 12.04
C HIS A 23 -14.78 1.63 11.47
N SER A 24 -15.68 2.63 11.47
CA SER A 24 -15.38 4.00 11.04
C SER A 24 -14.77 4.09 9.63
N GLY A 25 -15.24 3.25 8.71
CA GLY A 25 -14.73 3.18 7.33
C GLY A 25 -13.57 2.21 7.12
N ARG A 26 -12.96 1.68 8.19
CA ARG A 26 -12.04 0.53 8.12
C ARG A 26 -12.87 -0.74 7.98
N LEU A 27 -12.82 -1.33 6.80
CA LEU A 27 -13.58 -2.52 6.43
C LEU A 27 -12.77 -3.77 6.76
N HIS A 28 -13.41 -4.72 7.44
CA HIS A 28 -12.96 -6.09 7.54
C HIS A 28 -13.71 -6.91 6.48
N LEU A 29 -12.97 -7.35 5.46
CA LEU A 29 -13.49 -7.98 4.26
C LEU A 29 -13.09 -9.44 4.22
N ARG A 30 -14.01 -10.28 3.78
CA ARG A 30 -13.79 -11.71 3.55
C ARG A 30 -14.11 -12.08 2.13
N TYR A 31 -13.26 -12.88 1.50
CA TYR A 31 -13.53 -13.37 0.15
C TYR A 31 -14.70 -14.35 0.11
N ILE A 32 -15.54 -14.22 -0.92
CA ILE A 32 -16.57 -15.23 -1.20
C ILE A 32 -15.91 -16.41 -1.91
N THR A 33 -15.91 -17.58 -1.28
CA THR A 33 -15.27 -18.81 -1.81
C THR A 33 -16.24 -19.96 -2.02
N ASN A 34 -17.44 -19.90 -1.42
CA ASN A 34 -18.47 -20.91 -1.52
C ASN A 34 -19.86 -20.28 -1.68
N THR A 35 -20.88 -21.13 -1.82
CA THR A 35 -22.28 -20.71 -2.02
C THR A 35 -23.10 -20.69 -0.75
N THR A 36 -22.52 -21.11 0.37
CA THR A 36 -23.20 -21.45 1.63
C THR A 36 -22.78 -20.46 2.71
N GLU A 37 -23.70 -19.61 3.18
CA GLU A 37 -23.41 -18.60 4.21
C GLU A 37 -23.09 -19.20 5.60
N ASP A 38 -23.26 -20.52 5.77
CA ASP A 38 -23.22 -21.24 7.05
C ASP A 38 -21.93 -22.07 7.27
N GLU A 39 -20.96 -22.04 6.36
CA GLU A 39 -19.66 -22.69 6.57
C GLU A 39 -18.75 -21.78 7.39
N GLU A 40 -17.94 -22.36 8.29
CA GLU A 40 -16.86 -21.64 8.96
C GLU A 40 -15.83 -21.21 7.92
N GLU A 41 -16.05 -20.04 7.33
CA GLU A 41 -15.15 -19.45 6.36
C GLU A 41 -13.84 -19.07 7.07
N ASP A 42 -12.73 -19.58 6.54
CA ASP A 42 -11.38 -19.32 7.06
C ASP A 42 -11.07 -17.82 7.06
N SER A 43 -10.87 -17.25 8.25
CA SER A 43 -10.52 -15.85 8.43
C SER A 43 -9.07 -15.54 8.10
N SER A 44 -8.22 -16.53 7.81
CA SER A 44 -6.77 -16.34 7.61
C SER A 44 -6.45 -15.41 6.44
N LEU A 45 -7.32 -15.35 5.44
CA LEU A 45 -7.20 -14.52 4.24
C LEU A 45 -8.09 -13.27 4.27
N ASP A 46 -8.66 -12.95 5.43
CA ASP A 46 -9.43 -11.72 5.61
C ASP A 46 -8.55 -10.48 5.42
N ILE A 47 -9.17 -9.39 4.98
CA ILE A 47 -8.50 -8.16 4.59
C ILE A 47 -9.05 -7.00 5.40
N HIS A 48 -8.13 -6.20 5.93
CA HIS A 48 -8.45 -4.93 6.59
C HIS A 48 -8.03 -3.78 5.68
N ILE A 49 -8.99 -2.94 5.29
CA ILE A 49 -8.77 -1.89 4.28
C ILE A 49 -9.77 -0.76 4.46
N PHE A 50 -9.38 0.49 4.20
CA PHE A 50 -10.35 1.59 4.21
C PHE A 50 -11.27 1.53 2.99
N CYS A 51 -12.53 1.95 3.17
CA CYS A 51 -13.50 2.02 2.07
C CYS A 51 -13.05 2.94 0.93
N LEU A 52 -12.19 3.93 1.20
CA LEU A 52 -11.62 4.84 0.20
C LEU A 52 -10.35 4.30 -0.48
N ASP A 53 -9.91 3.08 -0.16
CA ASP A 53 -8.82 2.46 -0.91
C ASP A 53 -9.29 2.15 -2.34
N ARG A 54 -8.49 2.54 -3.33
CA ARG A 54 -8.78 2.38 -4.77
C ARG A 54 -9.08 0.94 -5.22
N ARG A 55 -8.74 -0.06 -4.39
CA ARG A 55 -9.02 -1.47 -4.70
C ARG A 55 -10.45 -1.87 -4.38
N VAL A 56 -11.14 -1.10 -3.55
CA VAL A 56 -12.49 -1.40 -3.07
C VAL A 56 -13.51 -0.75 -3.97
N HIS A 57 -14.44 -1.53 -4.52
CA HIS A 57 -15.44 -1.04 -5.46
C HIS A 57 -16.84 -1.52 -5.08
N PHE A 58 -17.86 -0.77 -5.51
CA PHE A 58 -19.24 -1.23 -5.44
C PHE A 58 -19.50 -2.29 -6.51
N ILE A 59 -20.48 -3.16 -6.26
CA ILE A 59 -20.87 -4.17 -7.25
C ILE A 59 -21.46 -3.50 -8.49
N GLY A 60 -20.92 -3.81 -9.66
CA GLY A 60 -21.22 -3.19 -10.96
C GLY A 60 -20.12 -2.24 -11.46
N TRP A 61 -19.11 -1.94 -10.65
CA TRP A 61 -17.97 -1.11 -11.09
C TRP A 61 -17.19 -1.79 -12.22
N GLN A 62 -16.99 -3.10 -12.14
CA GLN A 62 -16.40 -3.90 -13.22
C GLN A 62 -17.11 -3.65 -14.56
N SER A 63 -18.44 -3.62 -14.56
CA SER A 63 -19.23 -3.47 -15.80
C SER A 63 -19.05 -2.10 -16.46
N ASN A 64 -18.78 -1.06 -15.67
CA ASN A 64 -18.47 0.27 -16.19
C ASN A 64 -17.02 0.37 -16.73
N ASN A 65 -16.14 -0.57 -16.34
CA ASN A 65 -14.72 -0.56 -16.67
C ASN A 65 -14.25 -1.88 -17.34
N SER A 66 -15.17 -2.53 -18.07
CA SER A 66 -14.97 -3.90 -18.58
C SER A 66 -13.89 -4.05 -19.64
N SER A 67 -13.35 -2.94 -20.17
CA SER A 67 -12.22 -2.95 -21.12
C SER A 67 -10.90 -3.32 -20.46
N VAL A 68 -10.79 -3.15 -19.13
CA VAL A 68 -9.56 -3.35 -18.37
C VAL A 68 -9.77 -4.42 -17.31
N TYR A 69 -10.93 -4.41 -16.64
CA TYR A 69 -11.18 -5.23 -15.46
C TYR A 69 -12.15 -6.37 -15.74
N PHE A 70 -11.90 -7.52 -15.13
CA PHE A 70 -12.77 -8.70 -15.21
C PHE A 70 -12.76 -9.52 -13.92
N TYR A 71 -13.75 -10.39 -13.74
CA TYR A 71 -13.80 -11.26 -12.57
C TYR A 71 -12.85 -12.46 -12.73
N ASP A 72 -11.97 -12.66 -11.75
CA ASP A 72 -11.11 -13.82 -11.70
C ASP A 72 -10.78 -14.20 -10.25
N ILE A 73 -10.41 -15.46 -10.03
CA ILE A 73 -10.05 -15.93 -8.69
C ILE A 73 -8.75 -15.21 -8.25
N PRO A 74 -8.76 -14.53 -7.08
CA PRO A 74 -7.60 -13.87 -6.54
C PRO A 74 -6.41 -14.80 -6.39
N THR A 75 -5.21 -14.24 -6.50
CA THR A 75 -3.95 -14.98 -6.43
C THR A 75 -3.79 -15.73 -5.11
N CYS A 76 -4.28 -15.16 -4.00
CA CYS A 76 -4.27 -15.81 -2.68
C CYS A 76 -5.24 -17.00 -2.56
N LEU A 77 -6.20 -17.14 -3.48
CA LEU A 77 -7.21 -18.21 -3.49
C LEU A 77 -6.97 -19.27 -4.58
N LYS A 78 -5.88 -19.18 -5.36
CA LYS A 78 -5.61 -20.09 -6.49
C LYS A 78 -5.55 -21.57 -6.12
N LEU A 79 -5.26 -21.91 -4.87
CA LEU A 79 -5.18 -23.29 -4.39
C LEU A 79 -6.54 -23.85 -3.93
N ILE A 80 -7.57 -23.01 -3.86
CA ILE A 80 -8.92 -23.39 -3.43
C ILE A 80 -9.75 -23.70 -4.68
N THR A 81 -10.44 -24.83 -4.65
CA THR A 81 -11.38 -25.20 -5.73
C THR A 81 -12.64 -24.35 -5.62
N ILE A 82 -12.81 -23.44 -6.56
CA ILE A 82 -13.93 -22.49 -6.58
C ILE A 82 -14.69 -22.64 -7.90
N ASP A 83 -16.02 -22.82 -7.82
CA ASP A 83 -16.91 -22.73 -8.98
C ASP A 83 -17.13 -21.26 -9.35
N LYS A 84 -16.21 -20.76 -10.16
CA LYS A 84 -16.09 -19.33 -10.49
C LYS A 84 -17.38 -18.75 -11.07
N GLU A 85 -17.94 -19.41 -12.09
CA GLU A 85 -19.11 -18.90 -12.82
C GLU A 85 -20.34 -18.86 -11.91
N LYS A 86 -20.58 -19.92 -11.15
CA LYS A 86 -21.69 -20.01 -10.21
C LYS A 86 -21.63 -18.91 -9.13
N LEU A 87 -20.44 -18.64 -8.59
CA LEU A 87 -20.27 -17.59 -7.58
C LEU A 87 -20.47 -16.19 -8.13
N ILE A 88 -19.97 -15.92 -9.34
CA ILE A 88 -20.21 -14.64 -10.03
C ILE A 88 -21.72 -14.41 -10.14
N ASP A 89 -22.48 -15.39 -10.66
CA ASP A 89 -23.92 -15.28 -10.85
C ASP A 89 -24.67 -15.05 -9.53
N ILE A 90 -24.29 -15.77 -8.48
CA ILE A 90 -24.90 -15.62 -7.14
C ILE A 90 -24.61 -14.23 -6.57
N CYS A 91 -23.36 -13.78 -6.59
CA CYS A 91 -22.97 -12.50 -6.02
C CYS A 91 -23.65 -11.33 -6.74
N LEU A 92 -23.67 -11.35 -8.08
CA LEU A 92 -24.37 -10.35 -8.89
C LEU A 92 -25.89 -10.37 -8.70
N SER A 93 -26.47 -11.54 -8.43
CA SER A 93 -27.91 -11.65 -8.14
C SER A 93 -28.26 -11.15 -6.74
N GLN A 94 -27.40 -11.43 -5.75
CA GLN A 94 -27.56 -10.96 -4.37
C GLN A 94 -27.35 -9.43 -4.25
N SER A 95 -26.39 -8.88 -4.98
CA SER A 95 -26.07 -7.44 -4.94
C SER A 95 -27.22 -6.55 -5.41
N LYS A 96 -28.12 -7.05 -6.29
CA LYS A 96 -29.33 -6.32 -6.73
C LYS A 96 -30.25 -5.92 -5.58
N LYS A 97 -30.16 -6.60 -4.43
CA LYS A 97 -30.94 -6.31 -3.22
C LYS A 97 -30.23 -5.34 -2.28
N GLN A 98 -28.99 -4.97 -2.56
CA GLN A 98 -28.19 -4.08 -1.73
C GLN A 98 -28.47 -2.63 -2.10
N PHE A 99 -28.58 -1.78 -1.08
CA PHE A 99 -28.65 -0.34 -1.26
C PHE A 99 -27.33 0.25 -0.78
N LEU A 100 -26.65 0.97 -1.66
CA LEU A 100 -25.43 1.70 -1.33
C LEU A 100 -25.60 3.16 -1.73
N ALA A 101 -25.17 4.08 -0.86
CA ALA A 101 -25.14 5.48 -1.21
C ALA A 101 -24.12 5.70 -2.33
N SER A 102 -24.55 6.33 -3.44
CA SER A 102 -23.73 6.53 -4.65
C SER A 102 -22.49 7.41 -4.44
N ASN A 103 -22.36 8.03 -3.27
CA ASN A 103 -21.26 8.89 -2.88
C ASN A 103 -20.22 8.23 -1.96
N LEU A 104 -20.41 6.97 -1.54
CA LEU A 104 -19.52 6.33 -0.57
C LEU A 104 -18.05 6.26 -1.04
N PHE A 105 -17.84 6.15 -2.36
CA PHE A 105 -16.54 5.94 -2.99
C PHE A 105 -16.05 7.15 -3.82
N LYS A 106 -16.68 8.32 -3.71
CA LYS A 106 -16.39 9.47 -4.58
C LYS A 106 -15.01 10.10 -4.38
N GLU A 107 -14.35 9.85 -3.26
CA GLU A 107 -13.06 10.44 -2.91
C GLU A 107 -11.88 9.48 -3.14
N GLN A 108 -12.11 8.36 -3.84
CA GLN A 108 -11.03 7.44 -4.19
C GLN A 108 -10.08 8.04 -5.23
N GLU A 109 -8.79 7.73 -5.10
CA GLU A 109 -7.79 8.08 -6.12
C GLU A 109 -8.06 7.30 -7.41
N GLU A 110 -8.19 8.02 -8.52
CA GLU A 110 -8.32 7.41 -9.85
C GLU A 110 -6.94 7.01 -10.40
N ILE A 111 -6.86 5.79 -10.94
CA ILE A 111 -5.66 5.35 -11.64
C ILE A 111 -5.56 5.99 -13.02
N ILE A 112 -4.39 6.53 -13.34
CA ILE A 112 -4.14 7.23 -14.60
C ILE A 112 -3.19 6.45 -15.49
N LYS A 113 -3.41 6.58 -16.80
CA LYS A 113 -2.62 5.91 -17.84
C LYS A 113 -1.14 6.26 -17.71
N HIS A 114 -0.29 5.25 -17.83
CA HIS A 114 1.14 5.43 -17.68
C HIS A 114 1.85 5.69 -19.00
N ARG A 115 3.13 6.08 -18.92
CA ARG A 115 4.00 6.36 -20.08
C ARG A 115 5.30 5.54 -20.09
N PHE A 116 5.44 4.59 -19.17
CA PHE A 116 6.56 3.64 -19.13
C PHE A 116 6.55 2.68 -20.32
N THR A 117 7.74 2.24 -20.73
CA THR A 117 7.95 1.19 -21.73
C THR A 117 8.78 0.06 -21.13
N GLU A 118 8.57 -1.16 -21.62
CA GLU A 118 9.35 -2.33 -21.17
C GLU A 118 10.86 -2.10 -21.31
N GLY A 119 11.63 -2.61 -20.36
CA GLY A 119 13.09 -2.51 -20.33
C GLY A 119 13.64 -1.21 -19.76
N MET A 120 12.82 -0.17 -19.56
CA MET A 120 13.29 1.07 -18.95
C MET A 120 13.82 0.84 -17.52
N LYS A 121 14.89 1.56 -17.14
CA LYS A 121 15.48 1.51 -15.80
C LYS A 121 15.05 2.68 -14.94
N LEU A 122 14.92 2.42 -13.64
CA LEU A 122 14.49 3.36 -12.61
C LEU A 122 15.07 2.97 -11.26
N GLU A 123 14.80 3.76 -10.23
CA GLU A 123 15.04 3.38 -8.84
C GLU A 123 13.77 2.77 -8.24
N VAL A 124 13.92 1.78 -7.37
CA VAL A 124 12.82 1.05 -6.75
C VAL A 124 13.04 0.96 -5.25
N PHE A 125 12.04 1.38 -4.47
CA PHE A 125 12.05 1.25 -3.02
C PHE A 125 11.51 -0.12 -2.59
N GLU A 126 12.35 -0.96 -1.99
CA GLU A 126 11.97 -2.27 -1.43
C GLU A 126 11.44 -2.08 0.00
N SER A 127 10.12 -2.09 0.19
CA SER A 127 9.49 -1.80 1.49
C SER A 127 9.94 -2.73 2.63
N ASN A 128 10.21 -4.00 2.33
CA ASN A 128 10.57 -5.00 3.34
C ASN A 128 11.95 -4.73 3.97
N LYS A 129 12.93 -4.31 3.16
CA LYS A 129 14.29 -4.01 3.61
C LYS A 129 14.55 -2.51 3.80
N GLN A 130 13.62 -1.68 3.33
CA GLN A 130 13.71 -0.21 3.29
C GLN A 130 14.93 0.28 2.53
N ASN A 131 15.27 -0.44 1.47
CA ASN A 131 16.41 -0.17 0.61
C ASN A 131 15.93 0.39 -0.73
N ILE A 132 16.78 1.17 -1.40
CA ILE A 132 16.53 1.62 -2.76
C ILE A 132 17.45 0.83 -3.68
N HIS A 133 16.90 0.27 -4.75
CA HIS A 133 17.61 -0.56 -5.71
C HIS A 133 17.48 0.00 -7.11
N ILE A 134 18.33 -0.47 -8.02
CA ILE A 134 18.07 -0.36 -9.45
C ILE A 134 16.95 -1.33 -9.79
N GLY A 135 15.95 -0.85 -10.52
CA GLY A 135 14.89 -1.68 -11.05
C GLY A 135 14.68 -1.49 -12.53
N ARG A 136 13.78 -2.31 -13.07
CA ARG A 136 13.42 -2.35 -14.47
C ARG A 136 11.91 -2.50 -14.64
N ILE A 137 11.37 -1.77 -15.62
CA ILE A 137 10.02 -2.01 -16.12
C ILE A 137 10.01 -3.36 -16.85
N GLY A 138 9.25 -4.31 -16.33
CA GLY A 138 9.05 -5.63 -16.92
C GLY A 138 7.93 -5.59 -17.97
N HIS A 139 7.09 -6.62 -17.97
CA HIS A 139 5.98 -6.72 -18.91
C HIS A 139 4.92 -5.64 -18.68
N ILE A 140 4.42 -5.02 -19.75
CA ILE A 140 3.27 -4.11 -19.69
C ILE A 140 1.98 -4.91 -19.91
N HIS A 141 1.14 -4.96 -18.88
CA HIS A 141 -0.13 -5.71 -18.92
C HIS A 141 -1.24 -4.94 -19.65
N ASN A 142 -1.29 -3.62 -19.45
CA ASN A 142 -2.23 -2.71 -20.11
C ASN A 142 -1.77 -1.26 -19.92
N GLU A 143 -2.62 -0.29 -20.27
CA GLU A 143 -2.29 1.13 -20.16
C GLU A 143 -2.15 1.69 -18.73
N TYR A 144 -2.44 0.88 -17.69
CA TYR A 144 -2.38 1.27 -16.28
C TYR A 144 -1.33 0.51 -15.45
N TYR A 145 -1.06 -0.76 -15.79
CA TYR A 145 -0.26 -1.66 -14.96
C TYR A 145 0.89 -2.32 -15.72
N PHE A 146 2.03 -2.46 -15.03
CA PHE A 146 3.25 -3.07 -15.55
C PHE A 146 4.02 -3.77 -14.44
N ASP A 147 4.87 -4.73 -14.79
CA ASP A 147 5.74 -5.41 -13.85
C ASP A 147 6.91 -4.50 -13.43
N ILE A 148 7.31 -4.62 -12.17
CA ILE A 148 8.59 -4.09 -11.66
C ILE A 148 9.45 -5.26 -11.19
N SER A 149 10.68 -5.31 -11.68
CA SER A 149 11.73 -6.20 -11.17
C SER A 149 12.87 -5.39 -10.58
N ILE A 150 13.36 -5.79 -9.41
CA ILE A 150 14.62 -5.28 -8.84
C ILE A 150 15.77 -6.04 -9.49
N ASP A 151 16.78 -5.30 -9.95
CA ASP A 151 18.02 -5.92 -10.41
C ASP A 151 18.80 -6.39 -9.17
N ASN A 152 18.99 -7.70 -9.03
CA ASN A 152 19.89 -8.26 -8.04
C ASN A 152 21.20 -8.66 -8.73
N ASP A 153 22.33 -8.19 -8.20
CA ASP A 153 23.67 -8.59 -8.69
C ASP A 153 24.04 -10.05 -8.31
N ASP A 154 23.23 -10.73 -7.49
CA ASP A 154 23.42 -12.15 -7.18
C ASP A 154 22.93 -13.00 -8.38
N ASP A 155 23.89 -13.39 -9.23
CA ASP A 155 23.79 -14.25 -10.44
C ASP A 155 22.97 -15.56 -10.29
N ASN A 156 22.51 -15.90 -9.08
CA ASN A 156 21.75 -17.13 -8.79
C ASN A 156 20.23 -16.92 -8.65
N ASN A 157 19.74 -15.68 -8.63
CA ASN A 157 18.30 -15.42 -8.62
C ASN A 157 17.90 -14.62 -9.86
N THR A 158 17.25 -15.31 -10.79
CA THR A 158 16.50 -14.70 -11.91
C THR A 158 15.70 -13.50 -11.43
N ASN A 159 15.62 -12.43 -12.24
CA ASN A 159 14.75 -11.26 -12.05
C ASN A 159 13.32 -11.64 -11.62
N GLU A 160 13.11 -11.90 -10.34
CA GLU A 160 11.79 -12.20 -9.78
C GLU A 160 10.96 -10.92 -9.80
N LEU A 161 9.73 -11.04 -10.28
CA LEU A 161 8.73 -9.98 -10.18
C LEU A 161 8.67 -9.49 -8.74
N SER A 162 8.98 -8.21 -8.53
CA SER A 162 8.96 -7.61 -7.20
C SER A 162 7.54 -7.17 -6.84
N PHE A 163 6.87 -6.43 -7.72
CA PHE A 163 5.47 -6.02 -7.57
C PHE A 163 4.89 -5.48 -8.89
N ILE A 164 3.58 -5.25 -8.92
CA ILE A 164 2.90 -4.57 -10.03
C ILE A 164 2.93 -3.05 -9.83
N GLY A 165 3.58 -2.35 -10.75
CA GLY A 165 3.64 -0.90 -10.80
C GLY A 165 2.42 -0.26 -11.48
N TYR A 166 2.24 1.02 -11.18
CA TYR A 166 1.30 1.95 -11.83
C TYR A 166 1.90 3.36 -11.74
N SER A 167 1.30 4.33 -12.44
CA SER A 167 1.91 5.64 -12.66
C SER A 167 2.11 6.51 -11.40
N THR A 168 1.28 6.32 -10.37
CA THR A 168 1.38 7.00 -9.06
C THR A 168 1.98 6.09 -7.98
N HIS A 169 2.54 4.93 -8.34
CA HIS A 169 3.02 3.96 -7.36
C HIS A 169 4.15 4.55 -6.51
N PRO A 170 4.05 4.56 -5.16
CA PRO A 170 4.99 5.32 -4.33
C PRO A 170 6.41 4.72 -4.32
N HIS A 171 6.56 3.43 -4.64
CA HIS A 171 7.86 2.74 -4.62
C HIS A 171 8.62 2.75 -5.95
N ILE A 172 8.10 3.40 -7.00
CA ILE A 172 8.87 3.63 -8.23
C ILE A 172 9.42 5.05 -8.20
N LEU A 173 10.71 5.21 -8.45
CA LEU A 173 11.45 6.45 -8.24
C LEU A 173 12.25 6.80 -9.50
N PRO A 174 12.39 8.09 -9.85
CA PRO A 174 13.24 8.50 -10.96
C PRO A 174 14.71 8.17 -10.68
N ALA A 175 15.50 8.03 -11.75
CA ALA A 175 16.95 7.93 -11.62
C ALA A 175 17.51 9.16 -10.87
N HIS A 176 18.46 8.93 -9.96
CA HIS A 176 19.08 9.91 -9.04
C HIS A 176 18.25 10.29 -7.81
N TRP A 177 17.03 9.78 -7.65
CA TRP A 177 16.17 10.14 -6.53
C TRP A 177 16.83 9.87 -5.17
N ALA A 178 17.48 8.70 -4.99
CA ALA A 178 18.21 8.38 -3.77
C ALA A 178 19.34 9.38 -3.49
N ALA A 179 20.14 9.72 -4.51
CA ALA A 179 21.23 10.68 -4.40
C ALA A 179 20.74 12.07 -3.96
N GLU A 180 19.66 12.56 -4.57
CA GLU A 180 19.03 13.85 -4.27
C GLU A 180 18.55 13.93 -2.81
N HIS A 181 18.07 12.81 -2.29
CA HIS A 181 17.59 12.67 -0.92
C HIS A 181 18.65 12.17 0.08
N LYS A 182 19.91 12.07 -0.34
CA LYS A 182 21.05 11.59 0.48
C LYS A 182 20.84 10.18 1.04
N LEU A 183 20.11 9.35 0.32
CA LEU A 183 19.90 7.94 0.59
C LEU A 183 20.89 7.10 -0.23
N ALA A 184 21.15 5.87 0.22
CA ALA A 184 22.02 4.96 -0.49
C ALA A 184 21.23 4.17 -1.53
N LEU A 185 21.80 4.00 -2.72
CA LEU A 185 21.35 3.05 -3.72
C LEU A 185 22.07 1.73 -3.50
N ILE A 186 21.36 0.61 -3.54
CA ILE A 186 21.92 -0.73 -3.38
C ILE A 186 21.99 -1.41 -4.74
N ASN A 187 23.19 -1.83 -5.11
CA ASN A 187 23.46 -2.67 -6.27
C ASN A 187 24.67 -3.54 -5.95
N GLY A 188 24.42 -4.69 -5.31
CA GLY A 188 25.43 -5.54 -4.65
C GLY A 188 25.96 -4.93 -3.35
N GLU A 189 26.48 -3.70 -3.42
CA GLU A 189 26.96 -2.91 -2.28
C GLU A 189 26.19 -1.58 -2.12
N ASN A 190 26.40 -0.89 -1.01
CA ASN A 190 25.87 0.47 -0.79
C ASN A 190 26.62 1.49 -1.66
N ILE A 191 25.95 2.00 -2.67
CA ILE A 191 26.48 2.97 -3.62
C ILE A 191 26.04 4.38 -3.22
N ARG A 192 27.03 5.26 -3.05
CA ARG A 192 26.82 6.72 -3.06
C ARG A 192 26.94 7.21 -4.50
N GLN A 193 25.81 7.52 -5.12
CA GLN A 193 25.76 7.91 -6.51
C GLN A 193 26.46 9.27 -6.71
N THR A 194 27.39 9.32 -7.67
CA THR A 194 27.94 10.58 -8.19
C THR A 194 26.96 11.20 -9.19
N LYS A 195 27.20 12.46 -9.58
CA LYS A 195 26.38 13.13 -10.62
C LYS A 195 26.36 12.36 -11.95
N ASP A 196 27.47 11.71 -12.30
CA ASP A 196 27.60 10.97 -13.56
C ASP A 196 27.28 9.47 -13.41
N TYR A 197 26.81 9.02 -12.23
CA TYR A 197 26.61 7.60 -11.94
C TYR A 197 25.72 6.90 -12.98
N TRP A 198 24.53 7.45 -13.25
CA TRP A 198 23.61 6.84 -14.19
C TRP A 198 24.12 6.90 -15.62
N ASN A 199 24.83 7.94 -16.03
CA ASN A 199 25.48 8.02 -17.35
C ASN A 199 26.50 6.89 -17.53
N LEU A 200 27.41 6.72 -16.55
CA LEU A 200 28.41 5.66 -16.56
C LEU A 200 27.77 4.27 -16.49
N TYR A 201 26.71 4.11 -15.69
CA TYR A 201 25.96 2.87 -15.60
C TYR A 201 25.28 2.52 -16.94
N THR A 202 24.67 3.50 -17.61
CA THR A 202 24.04 3.30 -18.92
C THR A 202 25.06 2.95 -20.01
N GLU A 203 26.20 3.66 -20.05
CA GLU A 203 27.29 3.38 -20.99
C GLU A 203 27.87 1.98 -20.78
N LYS A 204 28.15 1.60 -19.52
CA LYS A 204 28.74 0.30 -19.18
C LYS A 204 27.83 -0.87 -19.55
N ASN A 205 26.52 -0.73 -19.34
CA ASN A 205 25.56 -1.82 -19.51
C ASN A 205 24.83 -1.78 -20.87
N GLY A 206 25.16 -0.85 -21.76
CA GLY A 206 24.45 -0.66 -23.03
C GLY A 206 22.96 -0.34 -22.84
N ILE A 207 22.61 0.32 -21.73
CA ILE A 207 21.22 0.65 -21.39
C ILE A 207 20.90 2.00 -22.01
N GLU A 208 20.00 2.02 -22.98
CA GLU A 208 19.64 3.26 -23.67
C GLU A 208 18.44 3.99 -23.05
N ASN A 209 17.71 3.36 -22.13
CA ASN A 209 16.37 3.82 -21.73
C ASN A 209 16.23 3.96 -20.21
N LEU A 210 16.64 5.11 -19.66
CA LEU A 210 16.20 5.54 -18.33
C LEU A 210 14.75 6.02 -18.41
N VAL A 211 13.96 5.74 -17.37
CA VAL A 211 12.63 6.33 -17.27
C VAL A 211 12.78 7.85 -17.15
N LEU A 212 12.02 8.57 -17.97
CA LEU A 212 11.95 10.03 -17.92
C LEU A 212 11.08 10.49 -16.75
N GLU A 213 11.48 11.56 -16.07
CA GLU A 213 10.78 12.11 -14.90
C GLU A 213 9.28 12.36 -15.14
N ARG A 214 8.92 12.83 -16.35
CA ARG A 214 7.52 13.06 -16.78
C ARG A 214 6.62 11.81 -16.82
N CYS A 215 7.19 10.61 -16.69
CA CYS A 215 6.44 9.36 -16.62
C CYS A 215 5.90 9.08 -15.22
N PHE A 216 6.52 9.68 -14.19
CA PHE A 216 6.11 9.55 -12.80
C PHE A 216 5.02 10.59 -12.48
N ASN A 217 3.93 10.14 -11.86
CA ASN A 217 2.85 11.01 -11.39
C ASN A 217 2.81 11.02 -9.85
N LEU A 218 3.96 11.17 -9.20
CA LEU A 218 4.08 11.10 -7.75
C LEU A 218 3.47 12.35 -7.09
N ILE A 219 2.67 12.13 -6.05
CA ILE A 219 2.05 13.21 -5.26
C ILE A 219 3.10 13.71 -4.27
N THR A 220 3.76 14.84 -4.58
CA THR A 220 4.78 15.42 -3.70
C THR A 220 4.20 16.45 -2.73
N LEU A 221 4.88 16.68 -1.60
CA LEU A 221 4.48 17.72 -0.62
C LEU A 221 4.38 19.12 -1.22
N ASN A 222 5.17 19.43 -2.26
CA ASN A 222 5.09 20.72 -2.93
C ASN A 222 3.77 20.92 -3.68
N ALA A 223 3.08 19.83 -4.05
CA ALA A 223 1.76 19.86 -4.67
C ALA A 223 0.61 20.03 -3.67
N THR A 224 0.83 19.78 -2.36
CA THR A 224 -0.24 19.78 -1.33
C THR A 224 -0.38 21.09 -0.56
N GLY A 225 0.44 22.11 -0.83
CA GLY A 225 0.31 23.47 -0.27
C GLY A 225 1.12 23.74 1.01
N ASN A 226 0.67 24.71 1.83
CA ASN A 226 1.41 25.24 2.99
C ASN A 226 1.40 24.34 4.26
N ASN A 227 0.70 23.20 4.24
CA ASN A 227 0.67 22.26 5.38
C ASN A 227 1.82 21.26 5.25
N ARG A 228 3.01 21.65 5.70
CA ARG A 228 4.19 20.79 5.65
C ARG A 228 4.26 19.96 6.94
N ALA A 229 4.20 18.65 6.79
CA ALA A 229 4.63 17.75 7.87
C ALA A 229 6.14 17.93 8.08
N GLU A 230 6.59 17.93 9.34
CA GLU A 230 8.00 18.13 9.69
C GLU A 230 8.50 16.99 10.58
N PRO A 231 9.76 16.55 10.42
CA PRO A 231 10.38 15.62 11.35
C PRO A 231 10.20 16.04 12.82
N GLY A 232 9.82 15.08 13.66
CA GLY A 232 9.47 15.28 15.06
C GLY A 232 7.97 15.39 15.33
N MET A 233 7.14 15.63 14.30
CA MET A 233 5.69 15.64 14.47
C MET A 233 5.15 14.27 14.92
N LYS A 234 4.11 14.31 15.75
CA LYS A 234 3.37 13.14 16.21
C LYS A 234 2.16 12.90 15.32
N MET A 235 1.90 11.64 15.02
CA MET A 235 0.76 11.17 14.23
C MET A 235 0.23 9.87 14.83
N GLU A 236 -0.90 9.41 14.32
CA GLU A 236 -1.47 8.11 14.65
C GLU A 236 -1.44 7.24 13.38
N MET A 237 -1.05 5.97 13.51
CA MET A 237 -0.97 5.04 12.38
C MET A 237 -1.71 3.76 12.71
N ILE A 238 -2.58 3.32 11.82
CA ILE A 238 -3.22 2.00 11.93
C ILE A 238 -2.33 0.95 11.27
N TYR A 239 -2.16 -0.19 11.94
CA TYR A 239 -1.38 -1.30 11.45
C TYR A 239 -2.10 -2.61 11.76
N THR A 240 -2.29 -3.44 10.73
CA THR A 240 -2.96 -4.74 10.89
C THR A 240 -1.92 -5.81 11.17
N LEU A 241 -2.06 -6.52 12.29
CA LEU A 241 -1.21 -7.64 12.67
C LEU A 241 -2.08 -8.81 13.11
N ASN A 242 -1.86 -10.00 12.51
CA ASN A 242 -2.64 -11.22 12.79
C ASN A 242 -4.16 -10.99 12.73
N ASN A 243 -4.64 -10.34 11.66
CA ASN A 243 -6.04 -9.99 11.40
C ASN A 243 -6.70 -9.15 12.50
N LYS A 244 -5.90 -8.30 13.15
CA LYS A 244 -6.37 -7.30 14.10
C LYS A 244 -5.74 -5.96 13.80
N ASP A 245 -6.57 -4.92 13.80
CA ASP A 245 -6.11 -3.54 13.66
C ASP A 245 -5.64 -3.00 15.01
N TYR A 246 -4.46 -2.38 14.99
CA TYR A 246 -3.87 -1.68 16.11
C TYR A 246 -3.59 -0.25 15.69
N VAL A 247 -3.90 0.74 16.54
CA VAL A 247 -3.57 2.13 16.26
C VAL A 247 -2.43 2.56 17.18
N PHE A 248 -1.33 3.01 16.59
CA PHE A 248 -0.11 3.36 17.29
C PHE A 248 0.13 4.86 17.26
N SER A 249 0.68 5.39 18.36
CA SER A 249 1.40 6.68 18.33
C SER A 249 2.68 6.50 17.51
N VAL A 250 2.89 7.34 16.51
CA VAL A 250 4.09 7.35 15.68
C VAL A 250 4.75 8.72 15.65
N THR A 251 6.08 8.73 15.48
CA THR A 251 6.86 9.94 15.24
C THR A 251 7.32 9.97 13.79
N LEU A 252 7.12 11.09 13.12
CA LEU A 252 7.71 11.36 11.82
C LEU A 252 9.22 11.60 11.96
N ILE A 253 10.04 10.74 11.36
CA ILE A 253 11.51 10.78 11.46
C ILE A 253 12.12 11.52 10.29
N HIS A 254 11.61 11.29 9.08
CA HIS A 254 12.15 11.85 7.87
C HIS A 254 11.08 11.93 6.78
N ILE A 255 11.26 12.86 5.84
CA ILE A 255 10.44 12.96 4.63
C ILE A 255 11.39 13.17 3.45
N ALA A 256 11.16 12.42 2.38
CA ALA A 256 11.78 12.59 1.07
C ALA A 256 10.66 12.59 0.02
N ASP A 257 10.42 13.74 -0.63
CA ASP A 257 9.30 14.00 -1.54
C ASP A 257 7.92 13.52 -1.03
N HIS A 258 7.47 12.37 -1.52
CA HIS A 258 6.18 11.75 -1.24
C HIS A 258 6.27 10.63 -0.21
N LEU A 259 7.46 10.24 0.24
CA LEU A 259 7.68 9.19 1.22
C LEU A 259 7.95 9.76 2.62
N MET A 260 7.34 9.16 3.63
CA MET A 260 7.49 9.50 5.05
C MET A 260 8.02 8.29 5.81
N TRP A 261 9.06 8.52 6.62
CA TRP A 261 9.59 7.54 7.57
C TRP A 261 8.94 7.79 8.93
N LEU A 262 8.15 6.83 9.38
CA LEU A 262 7.47 6.85 10.67
C LEU A 262 8.12 5.84 11.60
N ARG A 263 8.24 6.19 12.88
CA ARG A 263 8.65 5.28 13.94
C ARG A 263 7.51 5.10 14.93
N ILE A 264 7.11 3.86 15.19
CA ILE A 264 6.21 3.52 16.29
C ILE A 264 6.86 3.88 17.63
N ASP A 265 6.13 4.60 18.48
CA ASP A 265 6.64 5.05 19.77
C ASP A 265 6.49 4.00 20.89
N ASP A 266 5.58 3.03 20.73
CA ASP A 266 5.46 1.88 21.63
C ASP A 266 6.10 0.62 21.04
N THR A 267 7.19 0.19 21.65
CA THR A 267 7.96 -0.96 21.22
C THR A 267 7.53 -2.28 21.88
N SER A 268 6.52 -2.25 22.77
CA SER A 268 6.15 -3.41 23.59
C SER A 268 5.58 -4.59 22.82
N LEU A 269 4.98 -4.33 21.65
CA LEU A 269 4.29 -5.35 20.85
C LEU A 269 5.20 -6.08 19.86
N PHE A 270 6.44 -5.64 19.68
CA PHE A 270 7.35 -6.23 18.71
C PHE A 270 8.65 -6.69 19.36
N ASN A 271 9.10 -7.88 18.97
CA ASN A 271 10.40 -8.43 19.37
C ASN A 271 11.52 -8.09 18.38
N ASP A 272 11.19 -7.41 17.28
CA ASP A 272 12.11 -7.03 16.21
C ASP A 272 12.05 -5.53 15.97
N ASP A 273 13.17 -4.85 16.17
CA ASP A 273 13.31 -3.39 16.02
C ASP A 273 12.97 -2.91 14.60
N LYS A 274 13.07 -3.77 13.59
CA LYS A 274 12.69 -3.44 12.21
C LYS A 274 11.20 -3.14 12.06
N LEU A 275 10.37 -3.74 12.92
CA LEU A 275 8.93 -3.50 12.92
C LEU A 275 8.55 -2.14 13.52
N PHE A 276 9.51 -1.38 14.06
CA PHE A 276 9.24 -0.04 14.56
C PHE A 276 9.21 1.00 13.45
N TYR A 277 9.89 0.76 12.32
CA TYR A 277 10.05 1.75 11.27
C TYR A 277 9.17 1.39 10.08
N HIS A 278 8.39 2.36 9.63
CA HIS A 278 7.51 2.22 8.47
C HIS A 278 7.78 3.34 7.48
N VAL A 279 7.77 3.00 6.19
CA VAL A 279 7.85 3.98 5.12
C VAL A 279 6.55 3.96 4.36
N LEU A 280 5.82 5.06 4.40
CA LEU A 280 4.49 5.20 3.81
C LEU A 280 4.45 6.47 2.95
N PRO A 281 3.62 6.51 1.90
CA PRO A 281 3.43 7.74 1.15
C PRO A 281 2.67 8.80 1.98
N ILE A 282 2.87 10.08 1.69
CA ILE A 282 2.23 11.21 2.38
C ILE A 282 0.69 11.18 2.31
N ASN A 283 0.13 10.53 1.29
CA ASN A 283 -1.31 10.34 1.09
C ASN A 283 -1.79 8.96 1.54
N SER A 284 -1.01 8.25 2.36
CA SER A 284 -1.42 6.96 2.92
C SER A 284 -2.74 7.10 3.68
N LEU A 285 -3.66 6.15 3.44
CA LEU A 285 -4.93 6.05 4.15
C LEU A 285 -4.77 5.46 5.56
N ASP A 286 -3.55 5.08 5.97
CA ASP A 286 -3.30 4.44 7.26
C ASP A 286 -2.62 5.39 8.28
N VAL A 287 -2.40 6.66 7.91
CA VAL A 287 -1.74 7.67 8.76
C VAL A 287 -2.69 8.84 9.01
N PHE A 288 -2.80 9.26 10.27
CA PHE A 288 -3.82 10.19 10.74
C PHE A 288 -3.26 11.26 11.67
N PRO A 289 -3.93 12.42 11.77
CA PRO A 289 -3.61 13.42 12.79
C PRO A 289 -3.91 12.90 14.20
N VAL A 290 -3.21 13.48 15.19
CA VAL A 290 -3.44 13.17 16.61
C VAL A 290 -4.90 13.41 16.99
N GLY A 291 -5.49 12.45 17.71
CA GLY A 291 -6.88 12.44 18.14
C GLY A 291 -7.83 11.64 17.25
N TRP A 292 -7.36 11.16 16.10
CA TRP A 292 -8.19 10.39 15.15
C TRP A 292 -8.73 9.10 15.76
N ALA A 293 -7.91 8.34 16.49
CA ALA A 293 -8.28 7.08 17.13
C ALA A 293 -9.45 7.29 18.08
N LYS A 294 -9.33 8.26 18.98
CA LYS A 294 -10.38 8.63 19.93
C LYS A 294 -11.67 9.06 19.23
N PHE A 295 -11.57 9.86 18.17
CA PHE A 295 -12.73 10.34 17.43
C PHE A 295 -13.46 9.20 16.71
N ASN A 296 -12.72 8.19 16.24
CA ASN A 296 -13.24 7.07 15.46
C ASN A 296 -13.46 5.79 16.27
N GLY A 297 -13.29 5.82 17.60
CA GLY A 297 -13.57 4.68 18.49
C GLY A 297 -12.47 3.61 18.53
N PHE A 298 -11.25 3.93 18.09
CA PHE A 298 -10.10 3.02 18.19
C PHE A 298 -9.33 3.22 19.49
N ASP A 299 -8.83 2.13 20.04
CA ASP A 299 -7.90 2.15 21.16
C ASP A 299 -6.49 2.55 20.66
N LEU A 300 -6.00 3.68 21.17
CA LEU A 300 -4.64 4.14 20.88
C LEU A 300 -3.64 3.45 21.78
N ILE A 301 -2.64 2.82 21.17
CA ILE A 301 -1.49 2.23 21.85
C ILE A 301 -0.50 3.34 22.14
N THR A 302 -0.46 3.73 23.41
CA THR A 302 0.42 4.78 23.92
C THR A 302 1.77 4.21 24.36
N PRO A 303 2.87 4.98 24.30
CA PRO A 303 4.17 4.51 24.77
C PRO A 303 4.15 4.15 26.27
N ILE A 304 4.88 3.09 26.65
CA ILE A 304 4.96 2.56 28.02
C ILE A 304 5.27 3.65 29.07
N GLN A 305 6.17 4.59 28.72
CA GLN A 305 6.54 5.70 29.62
C GLN A 305 5.33 6.57 29.99
N TYR A 306 4.40 6.81 29.07
CA TYR A 306 3.20 7.58 29.33
C TYR A 306 2.14 6.78 30.11
N GLN A 307 2.02 5.47 29.88
CA GLN A 307 1.12 4.62 30.68
C GLN A 307 1.50 4.59 32.16
N THR A 308 2.81 4.63 32.45
CA THR A 308 3.33 4.64 33.83
C THR A 308 3.06 5.98 34.53
N ILE A 309 3.18 7.09 33.79
CA ILE A 309 2.93 8.45 34.29
C ILE A 309 1.43 8.72 34.50
N ILE A 310 0.56 8.23 33.62
CA ILE A 310 -0.90 8.35 33.79
C ILE A 310 -1.37 7.60 35.04
N LYS A 311 -0.85 6.39 35.29
CA LYS A 311 -1.14 5.66 36.54
C LYS A 311 -0.70 6.40 37.80
N THR A 312 0.32 7.27 37.71
CA THR A 312 0.79 8.08 38.85
C THR A 312 0.05 9.41 39.02
N TYR A 313 -0.71 9.86 38.01
CA TYR A 313 -1.47 11.11 38.08
C TYR A 313 -2.88 10.97 38.65
N GLU A 314 -3.37 9.75 38.93
CA GLU A 314 -4.71 9.52 39.49
C GLU A 314 -4.82 9.67 41.02
N GLN A 315 -3.80 10.20 41.71
CA GLN A 315 -3.89 10.29 43.17
C GLN A 315 -3.24 11.52 43.79
N ASN A 316 -3.43 12.71 43.20
CA ASN A 316 -3.17 13.99 43.87
C ASN A 316 -4.12 15.09 43.38
N ARG A 317 -5.42 14.88 43.57
CA ARG A 317 -6.44 15.95 43.48
C ARG A 317 -7.23 16.02 44.79
N TYR A 318 -6.87 17.04 45.57
CA TYR A 318 -7.61 17.70 46.64
C TYR A 318 -8.03 16.85 47.86
N GLU A 319 -7.17 16.89 48.89
CA GLU A 319 -7.61 17.16 50.27
C GLU A 319 -6.91 18.42 50.79
#